data_AF-A0A3B8ICE3-F1
#
_entry.id   AF-A0A3B8ICE3-F1
#
_cell.length_a   1.000
_cell.length_b   1.000
_cell.length_c   1.000
_cell.angle_alpha   90.00
_cell.angle_beta   90.00
_cell.angle_gamma   90.00
#
_symmetry.space_group_name_H-M   'P 1'
#
loop_
_entity.id
_entity.type
_entity.pdbx_description
1 polymer ?
#
loop_
_entity_poly.entity_id
_entity_poly.type
_entity_poly.pdbx_seq_one_letter_code
_entity_poly.pdbx_strand_id
1 'polypeptide(L)'
;RVHWTPIPGAAGYQVVVEDDAGPLSGFDPPLTLTDTTLRIRSLVPRQTYTVSVASYNFGQEPVPVAATLVTADTLPLAPTILNAFQVGPTSITIRWRDNADNEEGYIIERGALGINGYRVVDTTDANAVTFTDDVIEALDGYVYRIQAYNSAGNSNYSDLSDTVRLVDLPGAPENFTAVAATPNSVRLTWSLPDALATQVVIERAVAGG
;
A
#
# COMPACT_ATOMS: atom_id res chain seq x y z
N ARG A 1 -7.18 17.99 19.68
CA ARG A 1 -7.54 18.84 20.84
C ARG A 1 -8.57 19.83 20.34
N VAL A 2 -9.72 19.93 20.97
CA VAL A 2 -10.73 20.93 20.63
C VAL A 2 -10.59 22.13 21.57
N HIS A 3 -10.90 23.32 21.07
CA HIS A 3 -10.90 24.55 21.83
C HIS A 3 -12.06 25.42 21.37
N TRP A 4 -12.59 26.24 22.27
CA TRP A 4 -13.66 27.19 21.97
C TRP A 4 -13.42 28.52 22.67
N THR A 5 -14.08 29.55 22.17
CA THR A 5 -14.05 30.88 22.79
C THR A 5 -14.88 30.87 24.08
N PRO A 6 -14.34 31.36 25.21
CA PRO A 6 -15.13 31.48 26.43
C PRO A 6 -16.35 32.38 26.25
N ILE A 7 -17.51 31.94 26.73
CA ILE A 7 -18.75 32.74 26.74
C ILE A 7 -18.84 33.49 28.09
N PRO A 8 -18.89 34.84 28.08
CA PRO A 8 -19.01 35.61 29.31
C PRO A 8 -20.24 35.22 30.12
N GLY A 9 -20.03 35.00 31.42
CA GLY A 9 -21.09 34.65 32.35
C GLY A 9 -21.55 33.20 32.29
N ALA A 10 -20.94 32.32 31.47
CA ALA A 10 -21.20 30.89 31.48
C ALA A 10 -20.66 30.22 32.77
N ALA A 11 -21.47 29.36 33.40
CA ALA A 11 -21.07 28.57 34.56
C ALA A 11 -20.20 27.36 34.17
N GLY A 12 -20.32 26.91 32.92
CA GLY A 12 -19.49 25.85 32.34
C GLY A 12 -19.96 25.48 30.93
N TYR A 13 -19.42 24.38 30.42
CA TYR A 13 -19.71 23.84 29.10
C TYR A 13 -20.08 22.36 29.21
N GLN A 14 -21.07 21.95 28.42
CA GLN A 14 -21.38 20.57 28.12
C GLN A 14 -20.82 20.22 26.75
N VAL A 15 -20.14 19.09 26.65
CA VAL A 15 -19.53 18.61 25.41
C VAL A 15 -20.09 17.23 25.09
N VAL A 16 -20.48 17.04 23.84
CA VAL A 16 -20.81 15.74 23.25
C VAL A 16 -19.86 15.50 22.09
N VAL A 17 -19.32 14.28 22.01
CA VAL A 17 -18.55 13.81 20.86
C VAL A 17 -19.26 12.58 20.35
N GLU A 18 -19.61 12.58 19.08
CA GLU A 18 -20.38 11.52 18.44
C GLU A 18 -19.74 11.10 17.10
N ASP A 19 -19.88 9.83 16.78
CA ASP A 19 -19.64 9.29 15.44
C ASP A 19 -20.99 8.86 14.81
N ASP A 20 -20.93 8.12 13.70
CA ASP A 20 -22.15 7.68 12.99
C ASP A 20 -23.03 6.72 13.83
N ALA A 21 -22.49 6.11 14.90
CA ALA A 21 -23.23 5.27 15.83
C ALA A 21 -23.84 6.05 16.99
N GLY A 22 -23.53 7.35 17.11
CA GLY A 22 -24.01 8.24 18.17
C GLY A 22 -22.90 8.66 19.14
N PRO A 23 -23.28 9.15 20.35
CA PRO A 23 -22.31 9.66 21.32
C PRO A 23 -21.31 8.59 21.77
N LEU A 24 -20.04 8.99 21.84
CA LEU A 24 -18.97 8.16 22.39
C LEU A 24 -19.18 7.90 23.88
N SER A 25 -18.71 6.74 24.35
CA SER A 25 -18.71 6.42 25.79
C SER A 25 -18.01 7.52 26.60
N GLY A 26 -18.69 8.03 27.62
CA GLY A 26 -18.22 9.17 28.44
C GLY A 26 -18.70 10.54 27.96
N PHE A 27 -19.45 10.59 26.86
CA PHE A 27 -20.15 11.77 26.35
C PHE A 27 -21.68 11.60 26.32
N ASP A 28 -22.18 10.49 26.85
CA ASP A 28 -23.58 10.27 27.17
C ASP A 28 -23.72 9.80 28.64
N PRO A 29 -24.23 10.66 29.55
CA PRO A 29 -24.68 12.04 29.30
C PRO A 29 -23.52 12.99 28.94
N PRO A 30 -23.81 14.20 28.44
CA PRO A 30 -22.79 15.17 28.03
C PRO A 30 -21.74 15.44 29.11
N LEU A 31 -20.47 15.52 28.70
CA LEU A 31 -19.37 15.82 29.60
C LEU A 31 -19.40 17.29 30.03
N THR A 32 -19.43 17.54 31.33
CA THR A 32 -19.44 18.90 31.89
C THR A 32 -18.04 19.33 32.33
N LEU A 33 -17.61 20.52 31.92
CA LEU A 33 -16.33 21.12 32.32
C LEU A 33 -16.35 22.65 32.34
N THR A 34 -15.39 23.26 33.03
CA THR A 34 -15.20 24.73 33.08
C THR A 34 -14.10 25.24 32.17
N ASP A 35 -13.21 24.34 31.71
CA ASP A 35 -12.16 24.68 30.76
C ASP A 35 -12.74 25.02 29.39
N THR A 36 -11.95 25.70 28.56
CA THR A 36 -12.31 25.99 27.16
C THR A 36 -11.55 25.15 26.16
N THR A 37 -10.88 24.09 26.63
CA THR A 37 -10.20 23.12 25.78
C THR A 37 -10.43 21.72 26.30
N LEU A 38 -10.62 20.77 25.39
CA LEU A 38 -10.74 19.35 25.72
C LEU A 38 -9.80 18.52 24.85
N ARG A 39 -9.08 17.59 25.49
CA ARG A 39 -8.29 16.57 24.80
C ARG A 39 -9.08 15.26 24.76
N ILE A 40 -9.71 15.02 23.63
CA ILE A 40 -10.34 13.75 23.31
C ILE A 40 -9.24 12.75 22.91
N ARG A 41 -9.34 11.52 23.40
CA ARG A 41 -8.35 10.43 23.19
C ARG A 41 -9.05 9.19 22.65
N SER A 42 -8.27 8.23 22.18
CA SER A 42 -8.76 6.92 21.72
C SER A 42 -9.80 7.02 20.60
N LEU A 43 -9.66 8.04 19.74
CA LEU A 43 -10.44 8.15 18.51
C LEU A 43 -9.90 7.16 17.48
N VAL A 44 -10.78 6.70 16.60
CA VAL A 44 -10.43 5.81 15.49
C VAL A 44 -9.84 6.66 14.35
N PRO A 45 -8.71 6.27 13.73
CA PRO A 45 -8.17 6.95 12.54
C PRO A 45 -9.17 6.97 11.38
N ARG A 46 -9.04 7.98 10.49
CA ARG A 46 -9.89 8.15 9.30
C ARG A 46 -11.42 8.16 9.57
N GLN A 47 -11.82 8.40 10.82
CA GLN A 47 -13.21 8.47 11.23
C GLN A 47 -13.67 9.92 11.34
N THR A 48 -14.90 10.18 10.89
CA THR A 48 -15.56 11.47 11.09
C THR A 48 -16.21 11.50 12.47
N TYR A 49 -16.00 12.59 13.19
CA TYR A 49 -16.64 12.89 14.46
C TYR A 49 -17.30 14.25 14.42
N THR A 50 -18.45 14.36 15.07
CA THR A 50 -19.09 15.64 15.40
C THR A 50 -18.80 15.97 16.85
N VAL A 51 -18.32 17.18 17.12
CA VAL A 51 -18.12 17.70 18.47
C VAL A 51 -19.08 18.85 18.69
N SER A 52 -20.01 18.66 19.63
CA SER A 52 -21.00 19.65 20.04
C SER A 52 -20.62 20.24 21.39
N VAL A 53 -20.55 21.57 21.49
CA VAL A 53 -20.24 22.30 22.73
C VAL A 53 -21.39 23.26 23.03
N ALA A 54 -21.91 23.20 24.25
CA ALA A 54 -22.99 24.06 24.69
C ALA A 54 -22.61 24.71 26.03
N SER A 55 -22.62 26.04 26.13
CA SER A 55 -22.44 26.72 27.42
C SER A 55 -23.72 26.64 28.23
N TYR A 56 -23.63 26.41 29.53
CA TYR A 56 -24.79 26.43 30.42
C TYR A 56 -24.65 27.47 31.53
N ASN A 57 -25.80 28.04 31.88
CA ASN A 57 -26.02 28.89 33.04
C ASN A 57 -27.23 28.39 33.80
N PHE A 58 -27.24 28.57 35.12
CA PHE A 58 -28.34 28.16 35.99
C PHE A 58 -29.66 28.83 35.57
N GLY A 59 -30.42 28.20 34.67
CA GLY A 59 -31.75 28.64 34.23
C GLY A 59 -31.96 28.82 32.73
N GLN A 60 -30.95 28.65 31.86
CA GLN A 60 -31.13 28.64 30.40
C GLN A 60 -30.77 27.28 29.79
N GLU A 61 -31.61 26.81 28.87
CA GLU A 61 -31.31 25.63 28.08
C GLU A 61 -30.13 25.94 27.13
N PRO A 62 -29.07 25.12 27.15
CA PRO A 62 -27.85 25.42 26.43
C PRO A 62 -28.04 25.20 24.93
N VAL A 63 -27.60 26.15 24.09
CA VAL A 63 -27.62 26.01 22.63
C VAL A 63 -26.27 25.43 22.18
N PRO A 64 -26.23 24.20 21.63
CA PRO A 64 -24.98 23.61 21.17
C PRO A 64 -24.50 24.24 19.86
N VAL A 65 -23.19 24.42 19.75
CA VAL A 65 -22.49 24.64 18.49
C VAL A 65 -21.72 23.38 18.15
N ALA A 66 -21.90 22.88 16.93
CA ALA A 66 -21.26 21.67 16.45
C ALA A 66 -20.18 21.96 15.40
N ALA A 67 -19.13 21.14 15.40
CA ALA A 67 -18.12 21.11 14.35
C ALA A 67 -17.78 19.65 14.00
N THR A 68 -17.64 19.36 12.72
CA THR A 68 -17.18 18.05 12.24
C THR A 68 -15.69 18.04 12.01
N LEU A 69 -15.02 16.95 12.34
CA LEU A 69 -13.62 16.71 12.02
C LEU A 69 -13.41 15.28 11.55
N VAL A 70 -12.40 15.08 10.70
CA VAL A 70 -11.89 13.76 10.36
C VAL A 70 -10.54 13.60 11.02
N THR A 71 -10.33 12.51 11.76
CA THR A 71 -9.02 12.18 12.33
C THR A 71 -8.04 11.82 11.23
N ALA A 72 -6.76 12.19 11.40
CA ALA A 72 -5.69 11.82 10.48
C ALA A 72 -5.53 10.29 10.34
N ASP A 73 -4.85 9.88 9.27
CA ASP A 73 -4.49 8.48 9.05
C ASP A 73 -3.36 8.04 9.98
N THR A 74 -3.15 6.73 10.07
CA THR A 74 -1.97 6.11 10.67
C THR A 74 -0.99 5.69 9.59
N LEU A 75 0.29 5.52 9.95
CA LEU A 75 1.25 4.92 9.02
C LEU A 75 0.76 3.53 8.59
N PRO A 76 0.91 3.17 7.30
CA PRO A 76 0.56 1.83 6.86
C PRO A 76 1.40 0.76 7.55
N LEU A 77 0.89 -0.47 7.54
CA LEU A 77 1.69 -1.62 7.94
C LEU A 77 2.71 -1.97 6.85
N ALA A 78 3.91 -2.35 7.27
CA ALA A 78 4.97 -2.73 6.34
C ALA A 78 4.57 -4.01 5.57
N PRO A 79 4.78 -4.08 4.24
CA PRO A 79 4.54 -5.30 3.47
C PRO A 79 5.53 -6.41 3.86
N THR A 80 5.20 -7.65 3.50
CA THR A 80 6.11 -8.80 3.68
C THR A 80 6.51 -9.35 2.31
N ILE A 81 7.78 -9.26 1.94
CA ILE A 81 8.27 -9.91 0.72
C ILE A 81 8.12 -11.43 0.86
N LEU A 82 7.51 -12.05 -0.14
CA LEU A 82 7.31 -13.50 -0.21
C LEU A 82 8.43 -14.16 -1.01
N ASN A 83 8.78 -13.59 -2.16
CA ASN A 83 9.89 -14.05 -2.99
C ASN A 83 10.31 -12.99 -4.03
N ALA A 84 11.54 -13.13 -4.51
CA ALA A 84 12.08 -12.41 -5.67
C ALA A 84 12.70 -13.44 -6.62
N PHE A 85 12.43 -13.34 -7.92
CA PHE A 85 12.92 -14.31 -8.90
C PHE A 85 13.10 -13.69 -10.28
N GLN A 86 14.11 -14.17 -11.01
CA GLN A 86 14.37 -13.74 -12.38
C GLN A 86 13.26 -14.22 -13.32
N VAL A 87 12.77 -13.34 -14.19
CA VAL A 87 11.75 -13.64 -15.22
C VAL A 87 12.21 -13.37 -16.64
N GLY A 88 13.38 -12.74 -16.80
CA GLY A 88 14.04 -12.50 -18.08
C GLY A 88 15.53 -12.22 -17.87
N PRO A 89 16.32 -12.07 -18.95
CA PRO A 89 17.76 -11.89 -18.84
C PRO A 89 18.15 -10.65 -18.02
N THR A 90 17.29 -9.63 -18.02
CA THR A 90 17.50 -8.36 -17.32
C THR A 90 16.26 -7.97 -16.50
N SER A 91 15.49 -8.94 -16.01
CA SER A 91 14.27 -8.64 -15.25
C SER A 91 14.03 -9.57 -14.07
N ILE A 92 13.62 -8.97 -12.95
CA ILE A 92 13.32 -9.65 -11.69
C ILE A 92 11.90 -9.26 -11.26
N THR A 93 11.09 -10.26 -10.95
CA THR A 93 9.79 -10.05 -10.31
C THR A 93 9.92 -10.26 -8.80
N ILE A 94 9.35 -9.32 -8.05
CA ILE A 94 9.16 -9.41 -6.61
C ILE A 94 7.68 -9.55 -6.30
N ARG A 95 7.36 -10.39 -5.31
CA ARG A 95 6.01 -10.58 -4.78
C ARG A 95 6.01 -10.34 -3.28
N TRP A 96 4.96 -9.73 -2.79
CA TRP A 96 4.77 -9.47 -1.37
C TRP A 96 3.33 -9.74 -0.95
N ARG A 97 3.16 -9.87 0.36
CA ARG A 97 1.86 -9.81 1.01
C ARG A 97 1.57 -8.36 1.37
N ASP A 98 0.39 -7.92 0.96
CA ASP A 98 -0.23 -6.72 1.47
C ASP A 98 -0.65 -6.94 2.93
N ASN A 99 -0.12 -6.11 3.82
CA ASN A 99 -0.47 -6.12 5.25
C ASN A 99 -1.24 -4.86 5.66
N ALA A 100 -1.38 -3.88 4.76
CA ALA A 100 -2.03 -2.60 5.03
C ALA A 100 -3.45 -2.60 4.44
N ASP A 101 -4.32 -1.78 5.03
CA ASP A 101 -5.68 -1.51 4.54
C ASP A 101 -5.90 -0.01 4.26
N ASN A 102 -4.83 0.77 4.41
CA ASN A 102 -4.81 2.21 4.40
C ASN A 102 -3.63 2.78 3.60
N GLU A 103 -2.95 1.95 2.81
CA GLU A 103 -1.90 2.36 1.88
C GLU A 103 -2.50 2.98 0.60
N GLU A 104 -1.82 4.00 0.10
CA GLU A 104 -2.09 4.58 -1.23
C GLU A 104 -1.21 3.90 -2.30
N GLY A 105 -0.17 3.19 -1.88
CA GLY A 105 0.74 2.46 -2.74
C GLY A 105 1.99 1.95 -2.02
N TYR A 106 2.94 1.49 -2.82
CA TYR A 106 4.22 0.95 -2.36
C TYR A 106 5.39 1.64 -3.02
N ILE A 107 6.47 1.82 -2.27
CA ILE A 107 7.79 2.25 -2.78
C ILE A 107 8.68 1.02 -2.80
N ILE A 108 9.21 0.69 -3.98
CA ILE A 108 10.09 -0.45 -4.18
C ILE A 108 11.51 0.07 -4.30
N GLU A 109 12.40 -0.46 -3.48
CA GLU A 109 13.82 -0.16 -3.56
C GLU A 109 14.64 -1.41 -3.85
N ARG A 110 15.69 -1.21 -4.66
CA ARG A 110 16.68 -2.23 -5.01
C ARG A 110 18.06 -1.84 -4.50
N GLY A 111 18.74 -2.80 -3.89
CA GLY A 111 20.17 -2.77 -3.60
C GLY A 111 20.91 -3.79 -4.49
N ALA A 112 22.17 -3.49 -4.80
CA ALA A 112 23.07 -4.40 -5.50
C ALA A 112 24.13 -4.94 -4.54
N LEU A 113 24.43 -6.23 -4.60
CA LEU A 113 25.45 -6.85 -3.75
C LEU A 113 26.82 -6.19 -3.97
N GLY A 114 27.50 -5.91 -2.86
CA GLY A 114 28.80 -5.22 -2.87
C GLY A 114 28.70 -3.70 -3.09
N ILE A 115 27.51 -3.16 -3.33
CA ILE A 115 27.27 -1.71 -3.46
C ILE A 115 26.49 -1.23 -2.24
N ASN A 116 26.99 -0.18 -1.58
CA ASN A 116 26.31 0.43 -0.46
C ASN A 116 25.13 1.28 -0.94
N GLY A 117 23.94 0.98 -0.42
CA GLY A 117 22.74 1.79 -0.60
C GLY A 117 21.63 1.07 -1.35
N TYR A 118 20.46 1.70 -1.32
CA TYR A 118 19.25 1.30 -2.02
C TYR A 118 18.79 2.48 -2.86
N ARG A 119 18.18 2.19 -4.01
CA ARG A 119 17.51 3.21 -4.82
C ARG A 119 16.06 2.81 -5.06
N VAL A 120 15.18 3.78 -5.07
CA VAL A 120 13.82 3.61 -5.57
C VAL A 120 13.91 3.18 -7.04
N VAL A 121 13.29 2.06 -7.36
CA VAL A 121 13.18 1.56 -8.73
C VAL A 121 11.82 1.91 -9.32
N ASP A 122 10.76 1.86 -8.50
CA ASP A 122 9.43 2.28 -8.90
C ASP A 122 8.51 2.44 -7.69
N THR A 123 7.30 2.90 -7.95
CA THR A 123 6.16 2.85 -7.03
C THR A 123 4.99 2.11 -7.66
N THR A 124 4.16 1.44 -6.87
CA THR A 124 2.92 0.82 -7.34
C THR A 124 1.71 1.44 -6.67
N ASP A 125 0.55 1.26 -7.28
CA ASP A 125 -0.74 1.60 -6.69
C ASP A 125 -1.05 0.76 -5.43
N ALA A 126 -2.06 1.20 -4.67
CA ALA A 126 -2.62 0.46 -3.53
C ALA A 126 -3.04 -0.97 -3.92
N ASN A 127 -3.03 -1.89 -2.95
CA ASN A 127 -3.35 -3.31 -3.13
C ASN A 127 -2.47 -4.09 -4.13
N ALA A 128 -1.42 -3.48 -4.70
CA ALA A 128 -0.47 -4.22 -5.51
C ALA A 128 0.26 -5.27 -4.66
N VAL A 129 0.47 -6.45 -5.24
CA VAL A 129 1.15 -7.59 -4.57
C VAL A 129 2.35 -8.13 -5.36
N THR A 130 2.67 -7.50 -6.48
CA THR A 130 3.75 -7.91 -7.38
C THR A 130 4.27 -6.73 -8.18
N PHE A 131 5.56 -6.75 -8.49
CA PHE A 131 6.23 -5.75 -9.34
C PHE A 131 7.35 -6.44 -10.13
N THR A 132 7.57 -6.02 -11.37
CA THR A 132 8.69 -6.49 -12.20
C THR A 132 9.62 -5.33 -12.47
N ASP A 133 10.86 -5.46 -12.02
CA ASP A 133 11.95 -4.53 -12.29
C ASP A 133 12.61 -4.95 -13.60
N ASP A 134 12.37 -4.19 -14.65
CA ASP A 134 12.95 -4.41 -15.98
C ASP A 134 14.24 -3.59 -16.18
N VAL A 135 15.07 -4.00 -17.14
CA VAL A 135 16.30 -3.29 -17.53
C VAL A 135 17.32 -3.23 -16.39
N ILE A 136 17.58 -4.39 -15.79
CA ILE A 136 18.60 -4.57 -14.77
C ILE A 136 19.95 -4.90 -15.43
N GLU A 137 20.99 -4.14 -15.12
CA GLU A 137 22.36 -4.48 -15.51
C GLU A 137 22.81 -5.80 -14.84
N ALA A 138 23.76 -6.54 -15.40
CA ALA A 138 24.23 -7.76 -14.74
C ALA A 138 25.28 -7.41 -13.66
N LEU A 139 24.97 -7.64 -12.39
CA LEU A 139 25.89 -7.59 -11.25
C LEU A 139 25.83 -8.89 -10.43
N ASP A 140 26.63 -8.97 -9.37
CA ASP A 140 26.79 -10.16 -8.51
C ASP A 140 25.52 -10.58 -7.74
N GLY A 141 24.49 -9.74 -7.73
CA GLY A 141 23.16 -10.04 -7.22
C GLY A 141 22.39 -8.82 -6.74
N TYR A 142 21.09 -8.99 -6.56
CA TYR A 142 20.15 -7.95 -6.18
C TYR A 142 19.31 -8.37 -4.98
N VAL A 143 19.04 -7.40 -4.11
CA VAL A 143 18.12 -7.53 -2.98
C VAL A 143 17.11 -6.40 -3.04
N TYR A 144 15.88 -6.69 -2.62
CA TYR A 144 14.79 -5.74 -2.62
C TYR A 144 14.30 -5.48 -1.21
N ARG A 145 13.80 -4.27 -0.99
CA ARG A 145 12.98 -3.91 0.18
C ARG A 145 11.82 -3.03 -0.28
N ILE A 146 10.70 -3.14 0.40
CA ILE A 146 9.46 -2.46 0.03
C ILE A 146 8.91 -1.77 1.28
N GLN A 147 8.32 -0.59 1.13
CA GLN A 147 7.50 0.04 2.16
C GLN A 147 6.18 0.50 1.55
N ALA A 148 5.09 0.38 2.29
CA ALA A 148 3.81 1.02 1.96
C ALA A 148 3.84 2.51 2.36
N TYR A 149 3.06 3.34 1.69
CA TYR A 149 2.91 4.77 2.00
C TYR A 149 1.45 5.23 1.95
N ASN A 150 1.14 6.30 2.70
CA ASN A 150 -0.10 7.06 2.59
C ASN A 150 0.12 8.52 3.01
N SER A 151 -0.95 9.32 3.11
CA SER A 151 -0.89 10.71 3.58
C SER A 151 -0.28 10.94 4.97
N ALA A 152 -0.26 9.94 5.87
CA ALA A 152 0.41 10.03 7.17
C ALA A 152 1.93 9.78 7.08
N GLY A 153 2.39 9.16 5.99
CA GLY A 153 3.79 8.91 5.69
C GLY A 153 4.06 7.46 5.27
N ASN A 154 5.32 7.05 5.45
CA ASN A 154 5.78 5.73 5.04
C ASN A 154 5.77 4.76 6.23
N SER A 155 5.38 3.52 5.96
CA SER A 155 5.61 2.39 6.86
C SER A 155 7.11 2.13 7.08
N ASN A 156 7.44 1.22 8.00
CA ASN A 156 8.77 0.62 8.00
C ASN A 156 9.01 -0.15 6.70
N TYR A 157 10.28 -0.34 6.33
CA TYR A 157 10.61 -1.29 5.27
C TYR A 157 10.26 -2.72 5.69
N SER A 158 9.94 -3.54 4.69
CA SER A 158 9.97 -5.00 4.78
C SER A 158 11.37 -5.50 5.18
N ASP A 159 11.45 -6.75 5.60
CA ASP A 159 12.71 -7.48 5.53
C ASP A 159 13.22 -7.53 4.08
N LEU A 160 14.53 -7.76 3.92
CA LEU A 160 15.13 -7.90 2.59
C LEU A 160 14.62 -9.17 1.91
N SER A 161 14.46 -9.11 0.58
CA SER A 161 14.26 -10.31 -0.22
C SER A 161 15.47 -11.25 -0.14
N ASP A 162 15.28 -12.49 -0.57
CA ASP A 162 16.39 -13.32 -0.99
C ASP A 162 17.20 -12.62 -2.09
N THR A 163 18.51 -12.88 -2.11
CA THR A 163 19.39 -12.41 -3.17
C THR A 163 19.06 -13.12 -4.48
N VAL A 164 18.77 -12.34 -5.52
CA VAL A 164 18.60 -12.85 -6.89
C VAL A 164 19.85 -12.54 -7.70
N ARG A 165 20.44 -13.58 -8.30
CA ARG A 165 21.53 -13.43 -9.27
C ARG A 165 20.97 -13.61 -10.67
N LEU A 166 21.15 -12.60 -11.52
CA LEU A 166 20.80 -12.73 -12.92
C LEU A 166 21.73 -13.74 -13.57
N VAL A 167 21.15 -14.74 -14.22
CA VAL A 167 21.87 -15.64 -15.12
C VAL A 167 21.40 -15.39 -16.54
N ASP A 168 22.28 -15.59 -17.51
CA ASP A 168 21.85 -15.55 -18.91
C ASP A 168 20.83 -16.66 -19.14
N LEU A 169 19.60 -16.26 -19.47
CA LEU A 169 18.55 -17.17 -19.90
C LEU A 169 18.59 -17.31 -21.41
N PRO A 170 18.27 -18.49 -21.97
CA PRO A 170 18.05 -18.63 -23.40
C PRO A 170 17.02 -17.60 -23.87
N GLY A 171 17.28 -16.95 -25.01
CA GLY A 171 16.32 -16.07 -25.65
C GLY A 171 15.03 -16.80 -26.07
N ALA A 172 14.08 -16.05 -26.61
CA ALA A 172 12.89 -16.65 -27.25
C ALA A 172 13.25 -17.24 -28.63
N PRO A 173 12.65 -18.37 -29.06
CA PRO A 173 12.91 -18.94 -30.39
C PRO A 173 12.71 -17.92 -31.53
N GLU A 174 13.65 -17.92 -32.47
CA GLU A 174 13.62 -17.01 -33.62
C GLU A 174 13.02 -17.68 -34.85
N ASN A 175 12.67 -16.87 -35.86
CA ASN A 175 12.18 -17.33 -37.17
C ASN A 175 11.03 -18.34 -37.06
N PHE A 176 10.15 -18.16 -36.06
CA PHE A 176 9.03 -19.06 -35.84
C PHE A 176 8.01 -18.94 -36.97
N THR A 177 7.78 -20.05 -37.68
CA THR A 177 6.71 -20.15 -38.67
C THR A 177 5.82 -21.35 -38.38
N ALA A 178 4.53 -21.18 -38.66
CA ALA A 178 3.54 -22.22 -38.58
C ALA A 178 2.79 -22.29 -39.91
N VAL A 179 2.89 -23.40 -40.61
CA VAL A 179 2.23 -23.62 -41.91
C VAL A 179 1.40 -24.88 -41.88
N ALA A 180 0.18 -24.82 -42.42
CA ALA A 180 -0.67 -26.00 -42.57
C ALA A 180 0.07 -27.05 -43.43
N ALA A 181 0.27 -28.24 -42.89
CA ALA A 181 0.89 -29.35 -43.61
C ALA A 181 -0.18 -30.30 -44.18
N THR A 182 -1.24 -30.55 -43.42
CA THR A 182 -2.42 -31.34 -43.81
C THR A 182 -3.67 -30.75 -43.12
N PRO A 183 -4.89 -31.24 -43.41
CA PRO A 183 -6.08 -30.81 -42.67
C PRO A 183 -5.98 -30.98 -41.14
N ASN A 184 -5.13 -31.91 -40.68
CA ASN A 184 -5.02 -32.27 -39.26
C ASN A 184 -3.59 -32.06 -38.71
N SER A 185 -2.72 -31.34 -39.43
CA SER A 185 -1.34 -31.08 -38.96
C SER A 185 -0.79 -29.75 -39.42
N VAL A 186 0.05 -29.18 -38.56
CA VAL A 186 0.82 -27.96 -38.80
C VAL A 186 2.30 -28.31 -38.76
N ARG A 187 3.07 -27.77 -39.69
CA ARG A 187 4.53 -27.79 -39.64
C ARG A 187 4.99 -26.51 -38.95
N LEU A 188 5.78 -26.69 -37.89
CA LEU A 188 6.42 -25.60 -37.17
C LEU A 188 7.91 -25.58 -37.54
N THR A 189 8.46 -24.40 -37.78
CA THR A 189 9.90 -24.19 -37.94
C THR A 189 10.34 -23.06 -37.03
N TRP A 190 11.52 -23.17 -36.44
CA TRP A 190 12.15 -22.14 -35.63
C TRP A 190 13.66 -22.31 -35.68
N SER A 191 14.39 -21.28 -35.30
CA SER A 191 15.81 -21.35 -34.97
C SER A 191 16.01 -21.07 -33.48
N LEU A 192 17.04 -21.69 -32.90
CA LEU A 192 17.46 -21.37 -31.54
C LEU A 192 18.00 -19.92 -31.53
N PRO A 193 17.68 -19.13 -30.51
CA PRO A 193 18.10 -17.73 -30.43
C PRO A 193 19.59 -17.59 -30.11
N ASP A 194 20.14 -18.56 -29.37
CA ASP A 194 21.51 -18.51 -28.88
C ASP A 194 22.01 -19.92 -28.52
N ALA A 195 23.28 -20.00 -28.10
CA ALA A 195 23.91 -21.24 -27.68
C ALA A 195 23.47 -21.75 -26.29
N LEU A 196 22.75 -20.93 -25.51
CA LEU A 196 22.20 -21.34 -24.22
C LEU A 196 20.90 -22.13 -24.40
N ALA A 197 20.15 -21.84 -25.46
CA ALA A 197 18.97 -22.58 -25.86
C ALA A 197 19.35 -23.99 -26.35
N THR A 198 19.18 -25.01 -25.50
CA THR A 198 19.43 -26.42 -25.88
C THR A 198 18.15 -27.16 -26.28
N GLN A 199 16.98 -26.64 -25.91
CA GLN A 199 15.67 -27.20 -26.24
C GLN A 199 14.62 -26.08 -26.40
N VAL A 200 13.56 -26.37 -27.16
CA VAL A 200 12.37 -25.52 -27.27
C VAL A 200 11.16 -26.33 -26.83
N VAL A 201 10.36 -25.76 -25.93
CA VAL A 201 9.08 -26.34 -25.52
C VAL A 201 7.98 -25.78 -26.41
N ILE A 202 7.15 -26.67 -26.98
CA ILE A 202 6.00 -26.29 -27.80
C ILE A 202 4.73 -26.62 -27.02
N GLU A 203 3.94 -25.59 -26.76
CA GLU A 203 2.62 -25.72 -26.17
C GLU A 203 1.53 -25.50 -27.23
N ARG A 204 0.40 -26.20 -27.10
CA ARG A 204 -0.76 -26.02 -27.98
C ARG A 204 -2.01 -25.78 -27.13
N ALA A 205 -2.85 -24.86 -27.56
CA ALA A 205 -4.17 -24.63 -26.99
C ALA A 205 -5.22 -24.54 -28.10
N VAL A 206 -6.45 -24.94 -27.79
CA VAL A 206 -7.62 -24.71 -28.65
C VAL A 206 -8.28 -23.42 -28.17
N ALA A 207 -8.58 -22.49 -29.07
CA ALA A 207 -9.24 -21.25 -28.68
C ALA A 207 -10.63 -21.56 -28.08
N GLY A 208 -10.85 -21.15 -26.82
CA GLY A 208 -12.15 -21.27 -26.13
C GLY A 208 -12.28 -22.39 -25.09
N GLY A 209 -11.16 -22.87 -24.52
CA GLY A 209 -11.14 -23.82 -23.40
C GLY A 209 -10.48 -23.25 -22.16
#